data_AF-A0A959QBQ5-F1
#
_entry.id   AF-A0A959QBQ5-F1
#
_cell.length_a   1.000
_cell.length_b   1.000
_cell.length_c   1.000
_cell.angle_alpha   90.00
_cell.angle_beta   90.00
_cell.angle_gamma   90.00
#
_symmetry.space_group_name_H-M   'P 1'
#
loop_
_entity.id
_entity.type
_entity.pdbx_description
1 polymer ?
#
loop_
_entity_poly.entity_id
_entity_poly.type
_entity_poly.pdbx_seq_one_letter_code
_entity_poly.pdbx_strand_id
1 'polypeptide(L)'
;MRTHFSIPILLVVLFLASCSSPRKLVETGNYDDAIHTLVNRLSGKKKKKAEQVAALEVAFEKAMQQDLRRASALQQEGRADNWPIIHDIHERIRRRQEKVAPLIPLHDEDGRLAEFRFVRVDDLLRESRFKAADYYYQEGLALLDLADRGDRSAARQAYYSFQQVQKYDANFQEVGALSRKARELGISQVVVRLDNDTGTPLPPG
;
A
#
# COMPACT_ATOMS: atom_id res chain seq x y z
N MET A 1 58.38 3.67 -42.50
CA MET A 1 58.42 3.59 -41.02
C MET A 1 57.05 3.94 -40.47
N ARG A 2 56.46 2.98 -39.72
CA ARG A 2 55.38 3.11 -38.69
C ARG A 2 54.00 3.63 -39.15
N THR A 3 52.97 2.79 -39.30
CA THR A 3 52.05 2.24 -38.25
C THR A 3 51.56 3.36 -37.31
N HIS A 4 50.28 3.70 -37.16
CA HIS A 4 49.12 2.92 -36.67
C HIS A 4 47.85 3.78 -36.96
N PHE A 5 46.85 3.33 -37.73
CA PHE A 5 45.58 2.70 -37.32
C PHE A 5 45.20 2.79 -35.82
N SER A 6 43.91 2.98 -35.51
CA SER A 6 43.27 2.95 -34.15
C SER A 6 43.16 4.37 -33.54
N ILE A 7 42.03 5.01 -33.23
CA ILE A 7 40.73 4.59 -32.66
C ILE A 7 39.76 5.79 -32.83
N PRO A 8 38.52 5.57 -33.28
CA PRO A 8 37.41 6.18 -32.56
C PRO A 8 36.41 5.09 -32.17
N ILE A 9 36.88 4.13 -31.38
CA ILE A 9 36.06 3.16 -30.65
C ILE A 9 36.08 3.59 -29.18
N LEU A 10 35.41 4.69 -28.85
CA LEU A 10 35.13 5.01 -27.43
C LEU A 10 33.81 5.77 -27.23
N LEU A 11 32.88 5.69 -28.18
CA LEU A 11 31.58 6.35 -28.06
C LEU A 11 30.41 5.47 -28.53
N VAL A 12 30.57 4.14 -28.43
CA VAL A 12 29.52 3.14 -28.71
C VAL A 12 29.37 2.19 -27.51
N VAL A 13 29.24 2.73 -26.29
CA VAL A 13 28.89 1.94 -25.08
C VAL A 13 27.84 2.68 -24.22
N LEU A 14 26.86 3.33 -24.85
CA LEU A 14 25.74 3.96 -24.12
C LEU A 14 24.36 3.64 -24.70
N PHE A 15 24.27 2.61 -25.54
CA PHE A 15 22.99 2.00 -25.92
C PHE A 15 22.91 0.57 -25.39
N LEU A 16 23.04 0.39 -24.07
CA LEU A 16 22.33 -0.71 -23.40
C LEU A 16 20.85 -0.33 -23.38
N ALA A 17 20.21 -0.43 -24.56
CA ALA A 17 18.77 -0.56 -24.63
C ALA A 17 18.44 -1.78 -23.74
N SER A 18 17.90 -1.49 -22.55
CA SER A 18 17.39 -2.49 -21.62
C SER A 18 16.18 -3.17 -22.26
N CYS A 19 16.45 -4.08 -23.19
CA CYS A 19 15.56 -5.18 -23.52
C CYS A 19 15.64 -6.15 -22.34
N SER A 20 15.08 -5.76 -21.19
CA SER A 20 14.71 -6.75 -20.20
C SER A 20 13.69 -7.65 -20.89
N SER A 21 14.07 -8.92 -21.09
CA SER A 21 13.11 -9.90 -21.60
C SER A 21 11.92 -9.90 -20.63
N PRO A 22 10.69 -10.05 -21.12
CA PRO A 22 9.51 -10.29 -20.28
C PRO A 22 9.77 -11.31 -19.16
N ARG A 23 10.60 -12.34 -19.42
CA ARG A 23 11.08 -13.30 -18.41
C ARG A 23 11.97 -12.68 -17.33
N LYS A 24 12.95 -11.83 -17.68
CA LYS A 24 13.80 -11.14 -16.70
C LYS A 24 13.02 -10.29 -15.71
N LEU A 25 11.90 -9.69 -16.13
CA LEU A 25 11.03 -8.92 -15.23
C LEU A 25 10.34 -9.80 -14.17
N VAL A 26 10.10 -11.07 -14.48
CA VAL A 26 9.53 -12.04 -13.54
C VAL A 26 10.61 -12.67 -12.66
N GLU A 27 11.81 -12.85 -13.18
CA GLU A 27 12.95 -13.46 -12.48
C GLU A 27 13.48 -12.60 -11.32
N THR A 28 13.25 -11.28 -11.34
CA THR A 28 13.65 -10.38 -10.24
C THR A 28 12.70 -10.41 -9.04
N GLY A 29 11.59 -11.16 -9.11
CA GLY A 29 10.62 -11.26 -8.02
C GLY A 29 9.72 -10.03 -7.84
N ASN A 30 9.89 -8.98 -8.66
CA ASN A 30 9.04 -7.80 -8.63
C ASN A 30 7.84 -7.97 -9.58
N TYR A 31 6.90 -8.82 -9.17
CA TYR A 31 5.79 -9.22 -10.02
C TYR A 31 4.78 -8.09 -10.32
N ASP A 32 4.54 -7.17 -9.37
CA ASP A 32 3.57 -6.09 -9.58
C ASP A 32 4.05 -5.09 -10.64
N ASP A 33 5.34 -4.77 -10.67
CA ASP A 33 5.94 -3.93 -11.73
C ASP A 33 6.00 -4.66 -13.08
N ALA A 34 6.28 -5.96 -13.06
CA ALA A 34 6.23 -6.80 -14.25
C ALA A 34 4.81 -6.80 -14.86
N ILE A 35 3.78 -7.02 -14.04
CA ILE A 35 2.37 -6.98 -14.46
C ILE A 35 2.04 -5.60 -15.03
N HIS A 36 2.37 -4.52 -14.34
CA HIS A 36 2.11 -3.17 -14.83
C HIS A 36 2.74 -2.91 -16.20
N THR A 37 4.02 -3.29 -16.34
CA THR A 37 4.77 -3.11 -17.60
C THR A 37 4.17 -3.93 -18.73
N LEU A 38 3.83 -5.20 -18.46
CA LEU A 38 3.30 -6.11 -19.47
C LEU A 38 1.88 -5.74 -19.89
N VAL A 39 1.02 -5.35 -18.94
CA VAL A 39 -0.33 -4.85 -19.24
C VAL A 39 -0.26 -3.63 -20.16
N ASN A 40 0.60 -2.66 -19.86
CA ASN A 40 0.77 -1.47 -20.70
C ASN A 40 1.30 -1.80 -22.10
N ARG A 41 2.23 -2.76 -22.20
CA ARG A 41 2.79 -3.20 -23.50
C ARG A 41 1.76 -3.96 -24.34
N LEU A 42 0.90 -4.74 -23.71
CA LEU A 42 -0.12 -5.55 -24.38
C LEU A 42 -1.37 -4.73 -24.70
N SER A 43 -1.71 -3.71 -23.92
CA SER A 43 -2.90 -2.88 -24.15
C SER A 43 -2.85 -2.19 -25.53
N GLY A 44 -3.97 -2.19 -26.25
CA GLY A 44 -4.11 -1.55 -27.56
C GLY A 44 -3.34 -2.19 -28.73
N LYS A 45 -2.60 -3.29 -28.51
CA LYS A 45 -1.88 -3.99 -29.59
C LYS A 45 -2.79 -4.95 -30.35
N LYS A 46 -2.71 -4.93 -31.69
CA LYS A 46 -3.42 -5.90 -32.56
C LYS A 46 -2.86 -7.31 -32.43
N LYS A 47 -1.53 -7.43 -32.33
CA LYS A 47 -0.80 -8.70 -32.19
C LYS A 47 -0.12 -8.73 -30.82
N LYS A 48 -0.48 -9.68 -29.96
CA LYS A 48 0.06 -9.83 -28.61
C LYS A 48 1.17 -10.87 -28.62
N LYS A 49 2.41 -10.48 -28.29
CA LYS A 49 3.56 -11.41 -28.37
C LYS A 49 3.40 -12.57 -27.39
N ALA A 50 3.60 -13.81 -27.84
CA ALA A 50 3.44 -15.01 -27.01
C ALA A 50 4.29 -14.95 -25.73
N GLU A 51 5.55 -14.49 -25.84
CA GLU A 51 6.44 -14.32 -24.70
C GLU A 51 5.92 -13.33 -23.65
N GLN A 52 5.27 -12.23 -24.09
CA GLN A 52 4.73 -11.21 -23.18
C GLN A 52 3.48 -11.68 -22.48
N VAL A 53 2.62 -12.40 -23.20
CA VAL A 53 1.41 -13.01 -22.65
C VAL A 53 1.78 -14.06 -21.60
N ALA A 54 2.69 -14.98 -21.93
CA ALA A 54 3.18 -15.99 -21.00
C ALA A 54 3.87 -15.37 -19.77
N ALA A 55 4.67 -14.30 -19.94
CA ALA A 55 5.27 -13.60 -18.82
C ALA A 55 4.22 -12.94 -17.92
N LEU A 56 3.13 -12.41 -18.48
CA LEU A 56 2.05 -11.79 -17.71
C LEU A 56 1.30 -12.84 -16.89
N GLU A 57 1.00 -14.01 -17.47
CA GLU A 57 0.40 -15.15 -16.78
C GLU A 57 1.25 -15.57 -15.57
N VAL A 58 2.54 -15.82 -15.78
CA VAL A 58 3.44 -16.24 -14.70
C VAL A 58 3.59 -15.16 -13.63
N ALA A 59 3.72 -13.89 -14.01
CA ALA A 59 3.83 -12.80 -13.04
C ALA A 59 2.56 -12.69 -12.18
N PHE A 60 1.39 -12.75 -12.82
CA PHE A 60 0.10 -12.70 -12.13
C PHE A 60 -0.05 -13.89 -11.18
N GLU A 61 0.20 -15.11 -11.64
CA GLU A 61 0.09 -16.31 -10.82
C GLU A 61 1.02 -16.23 -9.59
N LYS A 62 2.29 -15.91 -9.78
CA LYS A 62 3.26 -15.84 -8.68
C LYS A 62 2.89 -14.76 -7.66
N ALA A 63 2.47 -13.58 -8.12
CA ALA A 63 2.04 -12.51 -7.24
C ALA A 63 0.79 -12.90 -6.43
N MET A 64 -0.19 -13.51 -7.08
CA MET A 64 -1.41 -14.01 -6.43
C MET A 64 -1.09 -15.07 -5.37
N GLN A 65 -0.26 -16.05 -5.71
CA GLN A 65 0.15 -17.09 -4.77
C GLN A 65 0.92 -16.52 -3.58
N GLN A 66 1.83 -15.57 -3.80
CA GLN A 66 2.58 -14.93 -2.73
C GLN A 66 1.67 -14.20 -1.75
N ASP A 67 0.74 -13.38 -2.27
CA ASP A 67 -0.17 -12.59 -1.47
C ASP A 67 -1.16 -13.45 -0.69
N LEU A 68 -1.79 -14.42 -1.36
CA LEU A 68 -2.74 -15.33 -0.71
C LEU A 68 -2.08 -16.18 0.38
N ARG A 69 -0.86 -16.68 0.14
CA ARG A 69 -0.09 -17.40 1.18
C ARG A 69 0.22 -16.50 2.36
N ARG A 70 0.64 -15.25 2.12
CA ARG A 70 0.98 -14.32 3.20
C ARG A 70 -0.25 -13.93 4.03
N ALA A 71 -1.37 -13.60 3.38
CA ALA A 71 -2.62 -13.31 4.07
C ALA A 71 -3.10 -14.49 4.91
N SER A 72 -3.05 -15.71 4.35
CA SER A 72 -3.43 -16.93 5.06
C SER A 72 -2.54 -17.20 6.28
N ALA A 73 -1.22 -17.03 6.16
CA ALA A 73 -0.29 -17.20 7.27
C ALA A 73 -0.59 -16.19 8.40
N LEU A 74 -0.77 -14.90 8.06
CA LEU A 74 -1.11 -13.85 9.02
C LEU A 74 -2.44 -14.11 9.73
N GLN A 75 -3.42 -14.66 9.02
CA GLN A 75 -4.71 -15.03 9.60
C GLN A 75 -4.58 -16.22 10.56
N GLN A 76 -3.72 -17.21 10.25
CA GLN A 76 -3.45 -18.36 11.11
C GLN A 76 -2.70 -17.98 12.39
N GLU A 77 -1.85 -16.95 12.35
CA GLU A 77 -1.22 -16.39 13.56
C GLU A 77 -2.25 -15.85 14.56
N GLY A 78 -3.46 -15.47 14.10
CA GLY A 78 -4.58 -15.11 14.96
C GLY A 78 -4.46 -13.78 15.70
N ARG A 79 -3.43 -12.97 15.41
CA ARG A 79 -3.22 -11.67 16.06
C ARG A 79 -4.07 -10.58 15.42
N ALA A 80 -4.68 -9.73 16.26
CA ALA A 80 -5.54 -8.64 15.77
C ALA A 80 -4.78 -7.57 14.97
N ASP A 81 -3.53 -7.29 15.36
CA ASP A 81 -2.67 -6.30 14.69
C ASP A 81 -2.17 -6.74 13.30
N ASN A 82 -2.45 -7.98 12.90
CA ASN A 82 -2.21 -8.45 11.54
C ASN A 82 -3.28 -7.96 10.54
N TRP A 83 -4.49 -7.61 10.99
CA TRP A 83 -5.60 -7.26 10.09
C TRP A 83 -5.34 -6.04 9.18
N PRO A 84 -4.66 -4.96 9.64
CA PRO A 84 -4.23 -3.89 8.74
C PRO A 84 -3.35 -4.38 7.58
N ILE A 85 -2.43 -5.31 7.85
CA ILE A 85 -1.52 -5.89 6.83
C ILE A 85 -2.32 -6.80 5.89
N ILE A 86 -3.18 -7.66 6.43
CA ILE A 86 -4.06 -8.53 5.63
C ILE A 86 -4.94 -7.69 4.70
N HIS A 87 -5.46 -6.56 5.18
CA HIS A 87 -6.26 -5.66 4.36
C HIS A 87 -5.46 -5.07 3.20
N ASP A 88 -4.23 -4.58 3.43
CA ASP A 88 -3.37 -4.08 2.34
C ASP A 88 -3.06 -5.18 1.29
N ILE A 89 -2.86 -6.43 1.73
CA ILE A 89 -2.68 -7.55 0.81
C ILE A 89 -3.93 -7.79 -0.05
N HIS A 90 -5.13 -7.77 0.56
CA HIS A 90 -6.38 -7.90 -0.20
C HIS A 90 -6.59 -6.74 -1.19
N GLU A 91 -6.24 -5.51 -0.78
CA GLU A 91 -6.24 -4.33 -1.63
C GLU A 91 -5.28 -4.48 -2.82
N ARG A 92 -4.06 -5.00 -2.60
CA ARG A 92 -3.10 -5.31 -3.67
C ARG A 92 -3.63 -6.35 -4.65
N ILE A 93 -4.25 -7.42 -4.14
CA ILE A 93 -4.92 -8.43 -4.98
C ILE A 93 -6.00 -7.78 -5.85
N ARG A 94 -6.89 -6.95 -5.26
CA ARG A 94 -7.95 -6.27 -6.02
C ARG A 94 -7.36 -5.41 -7.14
N ARG A 95 -6.39 -4.54 -6.82
CA ARG A 95 -5.73 -3.68 -7.80
C ARG A 95 -5.09 -4.47 -8.95
N ARG A 96 -4.52 -5.63 -8.65
CA ARG A 96 -3.91 -6.51 -9.67
C ARG A 96 -4.97 -7.11 -10.60
N GLN A 97 -6.07 -7.60 -10.03
CA GLN A 97 -7.19 -8.13 -10.81
C GLN A 97 -7.82 -7.05 -11.71
N GLU A 98 -8.09 -5.88 -11.16
CA GLU A 98 -8.62 -4.73 -11.91
C GLU A 98 -7.69 -4.30 -13.05
N LYS A 99 -6.37 -4.41 -12.86
CA LYS A 99 -5.37 -4.07 -13.89
C LYS A 99 -5.34 -5.07 -15.05
N VAL A 100 -5.55 -6.36 -14.77
CA VAL A 100 -5.53 -7.42 -15.80
C VAL A 100 -6.89 -7.61 -16.46
N ALA A 101 -7.99 -7.36 -15.74
CA ALA A 101 -9.37 -7.61 -16.22
C ALA A 101 -9.67 -7.03 -17.62
N PRO A 102 -9.25 -5.80 -17.98
CA PRO A 102 -9.54 -5.24 -19.31
C PRO A 102 -8.88 -5.96 -20.48
N LEU A 103 -7.88 -6.81 -20.23
CA LEU A 103 -7.21 -7.60 -21.26
C LEU A 103 -7.92 -8.93 -21.55
N ILE A 104 -8.86 -9.34 -20.71
CA ILE A 104 -9.51 -10.66 -20.78
C ILE A 104 -10.73 -10.59 -21.71
N PRO A 105 -10.94 -11.58 -22.61
CA PRO A 105 -10.08 -12.73 -22.86
C PRO A 105 -8.80 -12.34 -23.62
N LEU A 106 -7.64 -12.79 -23.12
CA LEU A 106 -6.34 -12.47 -23.71
C LEU A 106 -5.83 -13.65 -24.54
N HIS A 107 -5.70 -13.45 -25.85
CA HIS A 107 -5.04 -14.39 -26.73
C HIS A 107 -3.66 -13.88 -27.13
N ASP A 108 -2.70 -14.78 -27.29
CA ASP A 108 -1.42 -14.45 -27.92
C ASP A 108 -1.50 -14.51 -29.46
N GLU A 109 -0.37 -14.20 -30.11
CA GLU A 109 -0.24 -14.18 -31.55
C GLU A 109 -0.42 -15.53 -32.24
N ASP A 110 -0.27 -16.62 -31.49
CA ASP A 110 -0.43 -17.98 -31.98
C ASP A 110 -1.87 -18.49 -31.72
N GLY A 111 -2.73 -17.64 -31.15
CA GLY A 111 -4.13 -17.96 -30.85
C GLY A 111 -4.33 -18.70 -29.53
N ARG A 112 -3.28 -18.88 -28.71
CA ARG A 112 -3.41 -19.51 -27.40
C ARG A 112 -4.08 -18.56 -26.42
N LEU A 113 -5.10 -19.06 -25.72
CA LEU A 113 -5.77 -18.34 -24.64
C LEU A 113 -4.89 -18.34 -23.38
N ALA A 114 -4.73 -17.16 -22.79
CA ALA A 114 -4.07 -16.99 -21.51
C ALA A 114 -5.03 -17.23 -20.34
N GLU A 115 -4.55 -17.87 -19.28
CA GLU A 115 -5.34 -18.20 -18.10
C GLU A 115 -4.99 -17.32 -16.90
N PHE A 116 -6.01 -16.70 -16.31
CA PHE A 116 -5.86 -15.89 -15.10
C PHE A 116 -6.86 -16.34 -14.05
N ARG A 117 -6.37 -16.76 -12.87
CA ARG A 117 -7.22 -17.20 -11.75
C ARG A 117 -7.58 -16.01 -10.86
N PHE A 118 -8.80 -15.50 -11.04
CA PHE A 118 -9.36 -14.44 -10.20
C PHE A 118 -9.98 -15.05 -8.94
N VAL A 119 -9.81 -14.36 -7.81
CA VAL A 119 -10.46 -14.65 -6.54
C VAL A 119 -11.56 -13.62 -6.26
N ARG A 120 -12.59 -14.03 -5.52
CA ARG A 120 -13.63 -13.13 -5.02
C ARG A 120 -13.10 -12.30 -3.86
N VAL A 121 -12.35 -11.25 -4.20
CA VAL A 121 -11.62 -10.42 -3.23
C VAL A 121 -12.53 -9.48 -2.42
N ASP A 122 -13.72 -9.16 -2.92
CA ASP A 122 -14.61 -8.18 -2.28
C ASP A 122 -15.08 -8.61 -0.89
N ASP A 123 -15.37 -9.90 -0.70
CA ASP A 123 -15.75 -10.44 0.62
C ASP A 123 -14.55 -10.40 1.59
N LEU A 124 -13.36 -10.77 1.08
CA LEU A 124 -12.10 -10.71 1.84
C LEU A 124 -11.75 -9.29 2.26
N LEU A 125 -12.02 -8.31 1.40
CA LEU A 125 -11.83 -6.88 1.68
C LEU A 125 -12.82 -6.36 2.71
N ARG A 126 -14.10 -6.74 2.60
CA ARG A 126 -15.12 -6.33 3.57
C ARG A 126 -14.76 -6.82 4.96
N GLU A 127 -14.37 -8.08 5.08
CA GLU A 127 -13.94 -8.68 6.33
C GLU A 127 -12.65 -8.03 6.87
N SER A 128 -11.60 -7.94 6.06
CA SER A 128 -10.31 -7.39 6.53
C SER A 128 -10.40 -5.91 6.88
N ARG A 129 -11.21 -5.13 6.15
CA ARG A 129 -11.50 -3.72 6.45
C ARG A 129 -12.16 -3.58 7.80
N PHE A 130 -13.20 -4.37 8.07
CA PHE A 130 -13.91 -4.34 9.35
C PHE A 130 -12.96 -4.71 10.50
N LYS A 131 -12.20 -5.80 10.36
CA LYS A 131 -11.30 -6.26 11.42
C LYS A 131 -10.10 -5.33 11.66
N ALA A 132 -9.59 -4.67 10.62
CA ALA A 132 -8.57 -3.64 10.77
C ALA A 132 -9.12 -2.40 11.50
N ALA A 133 -10.34 -1.98 11.17
CA ALA A 133 -11.03 -0.90 11.89
C ALA A 133 -11.23 -1.26 13.36
N ASP A 134 -11.72 -2.48 13.65
CA ASP A 134 -11.93 -2.96 15.01
C ASP A 134 -10.62 -3.01 15.81
N TYR A 135 -9.53 -3.51 15.23
CA TYR A 135 -8.21 -3.51 15.87
C TYR A 135 -7.81 -2.11 16.37
N TYR A 136 -7.82 -1.12 15.48
CA TYR A 136 -7.45 0.26 15.85
C TYR A 136 -8.47 0.90 16.80
N TYR A 137 -9.73 0.49 16.73
CA TYR A 137 -10.76 0.97 17.64
C TYR A 137 -10.51 0.48 19.07
N GLN A 138 -10.23 -0.83 19.24
CA GLN A 138 -9.89 -1.41 20.55
C GLN A 138 -8.58 -0.84 21.11
N GLU A 139 -7.57 -0.65 20.26
CA GLU A 139 -6.32 0.01 20.64
C GLU A 139 -6.58 1.45 21.14
N GLY A 140 -7.38 2.21 20.40
CA GLY A 140 -7.77 3.57 20.78
C GLY A 140 -8.54 3.63 22.10
N LEU A 141 -9.45 2.68 22.35
CA LEU A 141 -10.17 2.58 23.63
C LEU A 141 -9.23 2.28 24.79
N ALA A 142 -8.29 1.35 24.63
CA ALA A 142 -7.32 1.02 25.67
C ALA A 142 -6.42 2.22 26.01
N LEU A 143 -5.97 2.97 25.00
CA LEU A 143 -5.19 4.19 25.18
C LEU A 143 -6.02 5.32 25.82
N LEU A 144 -7.31 5.38 25.52
CA LEU A 144 -8.20 6.39 26.09
C LEU A 144 -8.47 6.15 27.59
N ASP A 145 -8.52 4.90 28.04
CA ASP A 145 -8.60 4.58 29.48
C ASP A 145 -7.36 5.08 30.24
N LEU A 146 -6.16 4.98 29.65
CA LEU A 146 -4.95 5.57 30.22
C LEU A 146 -5.00 7.11 30.20
N ALA A 147 -5.51 7.68 29.11
CA ALA A 147 -5.70 9.12 28.97
C ALA A 147 -6.64 9.71 30.02
N ASP A 148 -7.73 9.00 30.34
CA ASP A 148 -8.69 9.38 31.37
C ASP A 148 -8.06 9.42 32.77
N ARG A 149 -6.93 8.72 32.97
CA ARG A 149 -6.13 8.75 34.21
C ARG A 149 -5.05 9.83 34.21
N GLY A 150 -5.02 10.69 33.19
CA GLY A 150 -4.11 11.82 33.07
C GLY A 150 -2.92 11.61 32.13
N ASP A 151 -2.80 10.45 31.46
CA ASP A 151 -1.74 10.23 30.48
C ASP A 151 -2.05 10.95 29.15
N ARG A 152 -1.54 12.18 29.03
CA ARG A 152 -1.69 12.99 27.81
C ARG A 152 -1.01 12.40 26.58
N SER A 153 0.04 11.58 26.76
CA SER A 153 0.70 10.90 25.65
C SER A 153 -0.22 9.82 25.08
N ALA A 154 -0.83 9.03 25.96
CA ALA A 154 -1.82 8.03 25.58
C ALA A 154 -3.03 8.67 24.88
N ALA A 155 -3.47 9.85 25.30
CA ALA A 155 -4.54 10.59 24.62
C ALA A 155 -4.21 10.90 23.15
N ARG A 156 -2.98 11.33 22.86
CA ARG A 156 -2.52 11.60 21.49
C ARG A 156 -2.43 10.33 20.67
N GLN A 157 -1.94 9.25 21.27
CA GLN A 157 -1.89 7.93 20.62
C GLN A 157 -3.30 7.42 20.31
N ALA A 158 -4.24 7.52 21.25
CA ALA A 158 -5.65 7.16 21.03
C ALA A 158 -6.26 7.94 19.87
N TYR A 159 -5.98 9.25 19.78
CA TYR A 159 -6.40 10.06 18.65
C TYR A 159 -5.86 9.52 17.32
N TYR A 160 -4.57 9.17 17.25
CA TYR A 160 -3.97 8.57 16.05
C TYR A 160 -4.58 7.20 15.70
N SER A 161 -4.86 6.35 16.69
CA SER A 161 -5.55 5.07 16.46
C SER A 161 -6.95 5.28 15.88
N PHE A 162 -7.74 6.21 16.44
CA PHE A 162 -9.05 6.56 15.88
C PHE A 162 -8.97 7.18 14.48
N GLN A 163 -7.89 7.90 14.15
CA GLN A 163 -7.65 8.32 12.76
C GLN A 163 -7.40 7.13 11.83
N GLN A 164 -6.73 6.06 12.29
CA GLN A 164 -6.61 4.84 11.48
C GLN A 164 -7.98 4.18 11.27
N VAL A 165 -8.81 4.08 12.32
CA VAL A 165 -10.19 3.57 12.20
C VAL A 165 -10.94 4.31 11.08
N GLN A 166 -10.88 5.64 11.05
CA GLN A 166 -11.57 6.47 10.06
C GLN A 166 -11.06 6.27 8.62
N LYS A 167 -9.82 5.81 8.42
CA LYS A 167 -9.32 5.43 7.08
C LYS A 167 -10.02 4.18 6.56
N TYR A 168 -10.35 3.24 7.45
CA TYR A 168 -11.13 2.06 7.10
C TYR A 168 -12.60 2.44 7.01
N ASP A 169 -13.19 2.97 8.08
CA ASP A 169 -14.60 3.35 8.13
C ASP A 169 -14.80 4.60 9.02
N ALA A 170 -15.19 5.71 8.37
CA ALA A 170 -15.40 7.00 9.03
C ALA A 170 -16.55 6.99 10.06
N ASN A 171 -17.51 6.06 9.91
CA ASN A 171 -18.68 5.93 10.76
C ASN A 171 -18.60 4.67 11.66
N PHE A 172 -17.39 4.15 11.88
CA PHE A 172 -17.20 2.96 12.71
C PHE A 172 -17.57 3.25 14.17
N GLN A 173 -18.76 2.79 14.58
CA GLN A 173 -19.28 2.99 15.93
C GLN A 173 -19.18 4.48 16.35
N GLU A 174 -18.73 4.75 17.58
CA GLU A 174 -18.60 6.10 18.14
C GLU A 174 -17.23 6.76 17.86
N VAL A 175 -16.49 6.32 16.83
CA VAL A 175 -15.11 6.79 16.56
C VAL A 175 -15.01 8.32 16.48
N GLY A 176 -16.02 9.00 15.94
CA GLY A 176 -16.04 10.45 15.83
C GLY A 176 -16.06 11.15 17.19
N ALA A 177 -16.86 10.66 18.14
CA ALA A 177 -16.94 11.21 19.48
C ALA A 177 -15.68 10.90 20.30
N LEU A 178 -15.19 9.67 20.21
CA LEU A 178 -13.99 9.23 20.93
C LEU A 178 -12.73 9.95 20.44
N SER A 179 -12.62 10.17 19.13
CA SER A 179 -11.52 10.96 18.55
C SER A 179 -11.51 12.40 19.08
N ARG A 180 -12.67 13.06 19.20
CA ARG A 180 -12.74 14.40 19.81
C ARG A 180 -12.31 14.39 21.28
N LYS A 181 -12.79 13.43 22.07
CA LYS A 181 -12.40 13.26 23.47
C LYS A 181 -10.88 13.06 23.61
N ALA A 182 -10.30 12.15 22.82
CA ALA A 182 -8.86 11.90 22.82
C ALA A 182 -8.05 13.16 22.48
N ARG A 183 -8.51 13.96 21.50
CA ARG A 183 -7.90 15.23 21.14
C ARG A 183 -7.92 16.23 22.30
N GLU A 184 -9.06 16.38 22.97
CA GLU A 184 -9.20 17.29 24.11
C GLU A 184 -8.27 16.92 25.27
N LEU A 185 -8.21 15.64 25.63
CA LEU A 185 -7.32 15.12 26.67
C LEU A 185 -5.82 15.25 26.32
N GLY A 186 -5.47 15.26 25.03
CA GLY A 186 -4.08 15.36 24.55
C GLY A 186 -3.52 16.79 24.50
N ILE A 187 -4.36 17.82 24.63
CA ILE A 187 -3.96 19.22 24.58
C ILE A 187 -3.27 19.61 25.89
N SER A 188 -2.11 20.28 25.78
CA SER A 188 -1.50 20.98 26.91
C SER A 188 -2.00 22.42 26.91
N GLN A 189 -2.77 22.81 27.93
CA GLN A 189 -3.08 24.22 28.14
C GLN A 189 -1.84 24.90 28.73
N VAL A 190 -1.23 25.82 27.98
CA VAL A 190 -0.19 26.71 28.50
C VAL A 190 -0.89 27.98 28.97
N VAL A 191 -0.96 28.17 30.29
CA VAL A 191 -1.42 29.43 30.88
C VAL A 191 -0.23 30.36 30.92
N VAL A 192 -0.21 31.37 30.04
CA VAL A 192 0.80 32.44 30.10
C VAL A 192 0.30 33.48 31.11
N ARG A 193 1.00 33.60 32.24
CA ARG A 193 0.84 34.76 33.14
C ARG A 193 1.89 35.80 32.78
N LEU A 194 1.42 37.01 32.53
CA LEU A 194 2.26 38.20 32.39
C LEU A 194 2.34 38.85 33.77
N ASP A 195 3.40 38.57 34.52
CA ASP A 195 3.73 39.33 35.73
C ASP A 195 4.61 40.51 35.33
N ASN A 196 4.11 41.72 35.58
CA ASN A 196 4.78 42.96 35.22
C ASN A 196 5.47 43.56 36.44
N ASP A 197 6.71 43.16 36.67
CA ASP A 197 7.53 43.64 37.79
C ASP A 197 8.18 45.02 37.53
N THR A 198 7.95 45.61 36.36
CA THR A 198 8.64 46.85 35.94
C THR A 198 7.97 48.14 36.43
N GLY A 199 6.80 48.05 37.08
CA GLY A 199 6.02 49.22 37.54
C GLY A 199 5.50 50.11 36.39
N THR A 200 5.78 49.76 35.14
CA THR A 200 5.39 50.53 33.96
C THR A 200 4.11 49.93 33.38
N PRO A 201 3.04 50.71 33.14
CA PRO A 201 1.81 50.17 32.56
C PRO A 201 2.10 49.45 31.25
N LEU A 202 1.58 48.23 31.09
CA LEU A 202 1.68 47.53 29.82
C LEU A 202 0.93 48.34 28.75
N PRO A 203 1.48 48.47 27.53
CA PRO A 203 0.79 49.14 26.45
C PRO A 203 -0.53 48.42 26.15
N PRO A 204 -1.59 49.16 25.77
CA PRO A 204 -2.87 48.55 25.42
C PRO A 204 -2.69 47.64 24.19
N GLY A 205 -3.26 46.44 24.27
CA GLY A 205 -3.29 45.45 23.19
C GLY A 205 -4.42 45.64 22.20
#